data_AF-A0A6S7I371-F1
#
_entry.id   AF-A0A6S7I371-F1
#
_cell.length_a   1.000
_cell.length_b   1.000
_cell.length_c   1.000
_cell.angle_alpha   90.00
_cell.angle_beta   90.00
_cell.angle_gamma   90.00
#
_symmetry.space_group_name_H-M   'P 1'
#
loop_
_entity.id
_entity.type
_entity.pdbx_description
1 polymer ?
#
loop_
_entity_poly.entity_id
_entity_poly.type
_entity_poly.pdbx_seq_one_letter_code
_entity_poly.pdbx_strand_id
1 'polypeptide(L)'
;MTAKFQSLENLLEDKLKKIEGRLNAKSIPGKSCKDIIARNKFAVSGTYWIQPAVNKLFQVYCDMETHGGGWTLVYSYTFTNYNSFTSPSNAVTPRPNWPASDANVPISTTPPLSESSLGAVDWNLWKTIGKEFMIKSNINDWIVCQPNGGSLVTKIEGSMSCQNIKNVATACGGVAPYRVFWYNIGPTLHASSYYYYFDGHTGNSWPTHDPCGKDETDYKKGVSNPGGQIYLR
;
A
#
# COMPACT_ATOMS: atom_id res chain seq x y z
N MET A 1 14.72 44.98 21.65
CA MET A 1 14.09 44.82 20.32
C MET A 1 14.84 43.82 19.45
N THR A 2 16.17 43.86 19.47
CA THR A 2 17.12 43.01 18.75
C THR A 2 17.02 41.49 19.00
N ALA A 3 16.87 41.02 20.24
CA ALA A 3 16.81 39.57 20.51
C ALA A 3 15.58 38.87 19.91
N LYS A 4 14.43 39.56 19.86
CA LYS A 4 13.19 39.03 19.28
C LYS A 4 13.26 38.97 17.75
N PHE A 5 13.97 39.92 17.15
CA PHE A 5 14.25 39.97 15.71
C PHE A 5 15.21 38.85 15.31
N GLN A 6 16.32 38.68 16.05
CA GLN A 6 17.29 37.59 15.82
C GLN A 6 16.65 36.21 15.96
N SER A 7 15.75 36.03 16.93
CA SER A 7 14.99 34.78 17.07
C SER A 7 14.07 34.50 15.89
N LEU A 8 13.50 35.55 15.26
CA LEU A 8 12.64 35.41 14.10
C LEU A 8 13.44 35.10 12.83
N GLU A 9 14.61 35.72 12.67
CA GLU A 9 15.55 35.44 11.58
C GLU A 9 16.04 33.99 11.65
N ASN A 10 16.48 33.52 12.82
CA ASN A 10 16.89 32.13 12.99
C ASN A 10 15.76 31.14 12.67
N LEU A 11 14.51 31.47 13.06
CA LEU A 11 13.34 30.65 12.73
C LEU A 11 13.03 30.64 11.23
N LEU A 12 13.24 31.77 10.54
CA LEU A 12 13.03 31.88 9.09
C LEU A 12 14.08 31.08 8.32
N GLU A 13 15.36 31.19 8.70
CA GLU A 13 16.46 30.44 8.11
C GLU A 13 16.28 28.91 8.27
N ASP A 14 15.87 28.46 9.46
CA ASP A 14 15.55 27.05 9.69
C ASP A 14 14.39 26.55 8.81
N LYS A 15 13.36 27.39 8.62
CA LYS A 15 12.24 27.06 7.73
C LYS A 15 12.68 27.00 6.26
N LEU A 16 13.50 27.95 5.80
CA LEU A 16 14.04 27.98 4.44
C LEU A 16 14.89 26.75 4.14
N LYS A 17 15.85 26.43 5.03
CA LYS A 17 16.69 25.24 4.91
C LYS A 17 15.88 23.94 4.87
N LYS A 18 14.79 23.88 5.64
CA LYS A 18 13.85 22.75 5.63
C LYS A 18 13.06 22.66 4.32
N ILE A 19 12.68 23.78 3.73
CA ILE A 19 12.02 23.85 2.42
C ILE A 19 12.97 23.40 1.30
N GLU A 20 14.20 23.88 1.29
CA GLU A 20 15.25 23.48 0.33
C GLU A 20 15.54 21.98 0.40
N GLY A 21 15.70 21.43 1.61
CA GLY A 21 15.90 19.99 1.81
C GLY A 21 14.71 19.15 1.31
N ARG A 22 13.48 19.62 1.49
CA ARG A 22 12.27 18.96 0.97
C ARG A 22 12.19 18.98 -0.55
N LEU A 23 12.55 20.09 -1.18
CA LEU A 23 12.55 20.26 -2.64
C LEU A 23 13.59 19.34 -3.30
N ASN A 24 14.80 19.28 -2.75
CA ASN A 24 15.89 18.47 -3.31
C ASN A 24 15.68 16.95 -3.14
N ALA A 25 14.94 16.51 -2.12
CA ALA A 25 14.68 15.09 -1.93
C ALA A 25 13.76 14.48 -3.00
N LYS A 26 12.91 15.28 -3.65
CA LYS A 26 11.99 14.81 -4.70
C LYS A 26 12.68 14.62 -6.06
N SER A 27 13.78 15.33 -6.29
CA SER A 27 14.51 15.33 -7.56
C SER A 27 15.68 14.33 -7.59
N ILE A 28 16.27 13.98 -6.44
CA ILE A 28 17.35 13.00 -6.36
C ILE A 28 16.75 11.60 -6.11
N PRO A 29 16.83 10.67 -7.08
CA PRO A 29 16.22 9.36 -6.92
C PRO A 29 16.86 8.57 -5.76
N GLY A 30 16.02 7.91 -4.98
CA GLY A 30 16.43 6.81 -4.06
C GLY A 30 16.09 5.46 -4.67
N LYS A 31 16.51 4.34 -4.06
CA LYS A 31 16.02 3.03 -4.54
C LYS A 31 14.56 2.81 -4.17
N SER A 32 14.13 3.35 -3.04
CA SER A 32 12.75 3.33 -2.55
C SER A 32 12.44 4.55 -1.69
N CYS A 33 11.18 4.73 -1.27
CA CYS A 33 10.80 5.77 -0.33
C CYS A 33 11.52 5.63 1.04
N LYS A 34 11.88 4.40 1.43
CA LYS A 34 12.67 4.13 2.65
C LYS A 34 14.07 4.71 2.56
N ASP A 35 14.73 4.58 1.42
CA ASP A 35 16.04 5.18 1.18
C ASP A 35 15.97 6.71 1.19
N ILE A 36 14.87 7.27 0.68
CA ILE A 36 14.66 8.72 0.65
C ILE A 36 14.50 9.26 2.08
N ILE A 37 13.62 8.67 2.91
CA ILE A 37 13.42 9.14 4.28
C ILE A 37 14.65 8.86 5.18
N ALA A 38 15.44 7.84 4.87
CA ALA A 38 16.71 7.60 5.55
C ALA A 38 17.73 8.71 5.30
N ARG A 39 17.81 9.23 4.06
CA ARG A 39 18.70 10.35 3.68
C ARG A 39 18.17 11.72 4.11
N ASN A 40 16.85 11.89 4.12
CA ASN A 40 16.20 13.11 4.58
C ASN A 40 15.02 12.79 5.52
N LYS A 41 15.26 12.89 6.82
CA LYS A 41 14.25 12.65 7.87
C LYS A 41 13.09 13.66 7.86
N PHE A 42 13.21 14.75 7.10
CA PHE A 42 12.15 15.76 6.94
C PHE A 42 11.38 15.63 5.62
N ALA A 43 11.62 14.56 4.84
CA ALA A 43 10.81 14.22 3.69
C ALA A 43 9.34 14.12 4.09
N VAL A 44 8.45 14.63 3.24
CA VAL A 44 7.00 14.66 3.46
C VAL A 44 6.34 13.75 2.44
N SER A 45 5.13 13.28 2.73
CA SER A 45 4.40 12.45 1.77
C SER A 45 4.20 13.16 0.43
N GLY A 46 4.18 12.40 -0.66
CA GLY A 46 4.00 12.92 -2.02
C GLY A 46 4.72 12.12 -3.08
N THR A 47 4.79 12.65 -4.29
CA THR A 47 5.45 11.98 -5.42
C THR A 47 6.95 12.18 -5.41
N TYR A 48 7.71 11.09 -5.62
CA TYR A 48 9.16 11.05 -5.69
C TYR A 48 9.62 10.22 -6.88
N TRP A 49 10.79 10.56 -7.43
CA TRP A 49 11.51 9.66 -8.32
C TRP A 49 12.22 8.56 -7.53
N ILE A 50 12.10 7.31 -7.98
CA ILE A 50 12.88 6.18 -7.46
C ILE A 50 13.53 5.39 -8.60
N GLN A 51 14.65 4.75 -8.27
CA GLN A 51 15.37 3.84 -9.15
C GLN A 51 15.71 2.54 -8.40
N PRO A 52 14.75 1.63 -8.22
CA PRO A 52 14.96 0.40 -7.45
C PRO A 52 15.91 -0.60 -8.14
N ALA A 53 16.10 -0.49 -9.46
CA ALA A 53 17.03 -1.31 -10.23
C ALA A 53 17.75 -0.48 -11.32
N VAL A 54 18.82 -1.05 -11.88
CA VAL A 54 19.59 -0.43 -12.97
C VAL A 54 18.66 -0.06 -14.12
N ASN A 55 18.71 1.19 -14.57
CA ASN A 55 17.88 1.75 -15.64
C ASN A 55 16.35 1.64 -15.44
N LYS A 56 15.88 1.49 -14.19
CA LYS A 56 14.44 1.47 -13.86
C LYS A 56 14.06 2.70 -13.06
N LEU A 57 14.07 3.87 -13.71
CA LEU A 57 13.71 5.16 -13.10
C LEU A 57 12.23 5.47 -13.36
N PHE A 58 11.45 5.72 -12.30
CA PHE A 58 10.04 6.08 -12.40
C PHE A 58 9.56 6.84 -11.15
N GLN A 59 8.38 7.45 -11.24
CA GLN A 59 7.76 8.13 -10.12
C GLN A 59 6.83 7.21 -9.33
N VAL A 60 6.77 7.44 -8.03
CA VAL A 60 5.87 6.75 -7.08
C VAL A 60 5.35 7.74 -6.06
N TYR A 61 4.21 7.43 -5.45
CA TYR A 61 3.82 8.09 -4.21
C TYR A 61 4.57 7.47 -3.02
N CYS A 62 5.16 8.32 -2.18
CA CYS A 62 5.73 7.93 -0.90
C CYS A 62 4.85 8.41 0.24
N ASP A 63 4.46 7.50 1.13
CA ASP A 63 3.93 7.85 2.45
C ASP A 63 5.10 7.92 3.44
N MET A 64 5.44 9.14 3.86
CA MET A 64 6.57 9.44 4.74
C MET A 64 6.17 9.59 6.22
N GLU A 65 4.90 9.34 6.55
CA GLU A 65 4.35 9.65 7.88
C GLU A 65 3.79 8.41 8.57
N THR A 66 3.00 7.60 7.85
CA THR A 66 2.29 6.46 8.45
C THR A 66 3.27 5.42 8.98
N HIS A 67 3.11 5.03 10.25
CA HIS A 67 3.90 3.98 10.90
C HIS A 67 5.43 4.11 10.68
N GLY A 68 5.95 5.33 10.86
CA GLY A 68 7.37 5.66 10.71
C GLY A 68 7.81 6.00 9.28
N GLY A 69 6.89 5.98 8.31
CA GLY A 69 7.11 6.44 6.94
C GLY A 69 8.02 5.53 6.11
N GLY A 70 8.46 6.08 4.96
CA GLY A 70 9.31 5.39 3.99
C GLY A 70 8.56 4.36 3.14
N TRP A 71 7.23 4.44 3.09
CA TRP A 71 6.39 3.50 2.37
C TRP A 71 6.25 3.88 0.90
N THR A 72 6.61 2.96 0.01
CA THR A 72 6.46 3.14 -1.43
C THR A 72 5.12 2.58 -1.88
N LEU A 73 4.21 3.42 -2.38
CA LEU A 73 2.93 2.96 -2.93
C LEU A 73 3.18 2.14 -4.21
N VAL A 74 2.84 0.86 -4.18
CA VAL A 74 3.06 -0.06 -5.31
C VAL A 74 1.78 -0.56 -5.95
N TYR A 75 0.63 -0.41 -5.28
CA TYR A 75 -0.66 -0.84 -5.81
C TYR A 75 -1.79 -0.01 -5.21
N SER A 76 -2.73 0.42 -6.05
CA SER A 76 -3.99 1.02 -5.65
C SER A 76 -5.13 0.46 -6.51
N TYR A 77 -6.21 0.04 -5.85
CA TYR A 77 -7.34 -0.65 -6.49
C TYR A 77 -8.68 -0.18 -5.98
N THR A 78 -9.70 -0.44 -6.78
CA THR A 78 -11.12 -0.35 -6.44
C THR A 78 -11.80 -1.69 -6.75
N PHE A 79 -13.13 -1.71 -6.79
CA PHE A 79 -13.95 -2.90 -6.99
C PHE A 79 -14.80 -2.78 -8.25
N THR A 80 -14.98 -3.87 -8.99
CA THR A 80 -15.84 -3.89 -10.19
C THR A 80 -17.33 -3.78 -9.84
N ASN A 81 -17.76 -4.31 -8.68
CA ASN A 81 -19.15 -4.27 -8.24
C ASN A 81 -19.27 -4.18 -6.71
N TYR A 82 -18.86 -3.04 -6.14
CA TYR A 82 -18.94 -2.83 -4.68
C TYR A 82 -20.36 -2.87 -4.12
N ASN A 83 -21.36 -2.39 -4.88
CA ASN A 83 -22.75 -2.34 -4.43
C ASN A 83 -23.34 -3.73 -4.19
N SER A 84 -22.89 -4.72 -4.96
CA SER A 84 -23.20 -6.13 -4.74
C SER A 84 -21.92 -6.89 -4.37
N PHE A 85 -21.33 -6.55 -3.23
CA PHE A 85 -19.95 -6.94 -2.89
C PHE A 85 -19.67 -8.45 -2.94
N THR A 86 -20.62 -9.29 -2.53
CA THR A 86 -20.49 -10.76 -2.53
C THR A 86 -20.91 -11.41 -3.85
N SER A 87 -21.29 -10.61 -4.86
CA SER A 87 -21.60 -11.10 -6.19
C SER A 87 -20.35 -11.67 -6.86
N PRO A 88 -20.45 -12.79 -7.58
CA PRO A 88 -19.36 -13.31 -8.42
C PRO A 88 -18.82 -12.31 -9.44
N SER A 89 -19.61 -11.28 -9.80
CA SER A 89 -19.18 -10.21 -10.70
C SER A 89 -18.21 -9.21 -10.04
N ASN A 90 -18.03 -9.26 -8.72
CA ASN A 90 -17.17 -8.35 -7.98
C ASN A 90 -15.73 -8.88 -7.95
N ALA A 91 -14.75 -8.00 -8.17
CA ALA A 91 -13.33 -8.28 -8.17
C ALA A 91 -12.56 -7.00 -7.86
N VAL A 92 -11.30 -7.10 -7.41
CA VAL A 92 -10.40 -5.95 -7.36
C VAL A 92 -10.01 -5.51 -8.78
N THR A 93 -9.89 -4.21 -9.03
CA THR A 93 -9.52 -3.70 -10.35
C THR A 93 -8.82 -2.33 -10.27
N PRO A 94 -7.79 -2.06 -11.10
CA PRO A 94 -7.05 -3.05 -11.90
C PRO A 94 -6.25 -3.99 -10.98
N ARG A 95 -5.68 -5.08 -11.51
CA ARG A 95 -4.74 -5.94 -10.75
C ARG A 95 -3.28 -5.69 -11.15
N PRO A 96 -2.29 -5.95 -10.28
CA PRO A 96 -0.89 -6.01 -10.70
C PRO A 96 -0.66 -7.19 -11.65
N ASN A 97 0.46 -7.16 -12.37
CA ASN A 97 0.92 -8.25 -13.23
C ASN A 97 1.50 -9.45 -12.45
N TRP A 98 1.07 -9.68 -11.20
CA TRP A 98 1.46 -10.88 -10.46
C TRP A 98 0.87 -12.15 -11.11
N PRO A 99 1.44 -13.34 -10.84
CA PRO A 99 0.97 -14.57 -11.48
C PRO A 99 -0.40 -15.02 -10.96
N ALA A 100 -1.44 -14.70 -11.71
CA ALA A 100 -2.83 -15.12 -11.54
C ALA A 100 -3.41 -15.49 -12.93
N SER A 101 -3.34 -16.78 -13.28
CA SER A 101 -3.69 -17.31 -14.60
C SER A 101 -5.17 -17.20 -14.94
N ASP A 102 -6.02 -17.25 -13.92
CA ASP A 102 -7.47 -17.37 -14.10
C ASP A 102 -8.15 -16.00 -13.90
N ALA A 103 -7.40 -14.98 -13.43
CA ALA A 103 -7.90 -13.62 -13.25
C ALA A 103 -8.19 -12.92 -14.60
N ASN A 104 -9.37 -12.31 -14.71
CA ASN A 104 -9.88 -11.71 -15.95
C ASN A 104 -10.03 -10.18 -15.90
N VAL A 105 -9.74 -9.53 -14.76
CA VAL A 105 -9.70 -8.06 -14.67
C VAL A 105 -8.44 -7.47 -15.33
N PRO A 106 -8.48 -6.19 -15.77
CA PRO A 106 -7.35 -5.53 -16.41
C PRO A 106 -6.08 -5.52 -15.55
N ILE A 107 -4.94 -5.75 -16.19
CA ILE A 107 -3.62 -5.64 -15.56
C ILE A 107 -3.11 -4.19 -15.65
N SER A 108 -2.48 -3.70 -14.59
CA SER A 108 -1.72 -2.45 -14.58
C SER A 108 -0.25 -2.69 -14.23
N THR A 109 0.62 -1.95 -14.93
CA THR A 109 2.04 -1.77 -14.58
C THR A 109 2.41 -0.28 -14.52
N THR A 110 1.39 0.59 -14.44
CA THR A 110 1.54 2.04 -14.27
C THR A 110 1.53 2.39 -12.78
N PRO A 111 2.63 2.95 -12.23
CA PRO A 111 2.70 3.33 -10.82
C PRO A 111 1.62 4.34 -10.43
N PRO A 112 0.87 4.09 -9.34
CA PRO A 112 -0.03 5.08 -8.78
C PRO A 112 0.76 6.23 -8.12
N LEU A 113 0.43 7.47 -8.48
CA LEU A 113 1.12 8.68 -7.99
C LEU A 113 0.40 9.35 -6.81
N SER A 114 -0.73 8.79 -6.38
CA SER A 114 -1.52 9.17 -5.20
C SER A 114 -2.39 7.98 -4.76
N GLU A 115 -2.95 8.04 -3.55
CA GLU A 115 -3.87 7.00 -3.06
C GLU A 115 -5.20 6.94 -3.84
N SER A 116 -5.56 8.02 -4.55
CA SER A 116 -6.74 8.12 -5.41
C SER A 116 -6.50 7.69 -6.85
N SER A 117 -5.23 7.55 -7.28
CA SER A 117 -4.90 7.08 -8.63
C SER A 117 -4.75 5.57 -8.61
N LEU A 118 -5.59 4.86 -9.35
CA LEU A 118 -5.52 3.41 -9.48
C LEU A 118 -4.32 2.99 -10.35
N GLY A 119 -3.78 1.80 -10.10
CA GLY A 119 -2.67 1.24 -10.86
C GLY A 119 -1.73 0.43 -10.00
N ALA A 120 -0.70 -0.14 -10.62
CA ALA A 120 0.32 -0.90 -9.93
C ALA A 120 1.70 -0.65 -10.52
N VAL A 121 2.73 -0.62 -9.68
CA VAL A 121 4.12 -0.77 -10.12
C VAL A 121 4.28 -2.19 -10.67
N ASP A 122 5.09 -2.37 -11.73
CA ASP A 122 5.47 -3.69 -12.24
C ASP A 122 5.93 -4.61 -11.08
N TRP A 123 5.19 -5.69 -10.87
CA TRP A 123 5.36 -6.62 -9.75
C TRP A 123 6.77 -7.22 -9.71
N ASN A 124 7.43 -7.35 -10.86
CA ASN A 124 8.82 -7.83 -10.93
C ASN A 124 9.82 -6.92 -10.20
N LEU A 125 9.48 -5.64 -10.01
CA LEU A 125 10.28 -4.66 -9.29
C LEU A 125 9.96 -4.61 -7.79
N TRP A 126 8.88 -5.24 -7.31
CA TRP A 126 8.47 -5.14 -5.92
C TRP A 126 9.56 -5.66 -4.97
N LYS A 127 10.19 -6.80 -5.32
CA LYS A 127 11.30 -7.38 -4.54
C LYS A 127 12.52 -6.47 -4.41
N THR A 128 12.67 -5.51 -5.31
CA THR A 128 13.76 -4.52 -5.28
C THR A 128 13.40 -3.25 -4.49
N ILE A 129 12.12 -3.05 -4.19
CA ILE A 129 11.62 -1.89 -3.44
C ILE A 129 11.59 -2.20 -1.94
N GLY A 130 11.06 -3.35 -1.56
CA GLY A 130 10.85 -3.72 -0.15
C GLY A 130 10.30 -5.12 0.02
N LYS A 131 10.28 -5.59 1.26
CA LYS A 131 9.76 -6.91 1.66
C LYS A 131 8.68 -6.82 2.72
N GLU A 132 8.71 -5.76 3.53
CA GLU A 132 7.66 -5.41 4.46
C GLU A 132 6.56 -4.70 3.67
N PHE A 133 5.30 -5.00 3.97
CA PHE A 133 4.19 -4.34 3.31
C PHE A 133 3.20 -3.73 4.29
N MET A 134 2.58 -2.65 3.87
CA MET A 134 1.45 -2.02 4.54
C MET A 134 0.25 -2.07 3.61
N ILE A 135 -0.91 -2.39 4.14
CA ILE A 135 -2.19 -2.24 3.42
C ILE A 135 -2.98 -1.15 4.11
N LYS A 136 -3.43 -0.17 3.32
CA LYS A 136 -4.43 0.81 3.73
C LYS A 136 -5.69 0.52 2.93
N SER A 137 -6.82 0.35 3.60
CA SER A 137 -8.12 0.25 2.95
C SER A 137 -9.07 1.24 3.58
N ASN A 138 -10.05 1.70 2.82
CA ASN A 138 -11.15 2.49 3.37
C ASN A 138 -12.38 1.64 3.73
N ILE A 139 -12.35 0.33 3.42
CA ILE A 139 -13.40 -0.62 3.79
C ILE A 139 -12.94 -1.69 4.79
N ASN A 140 -11.63 -1.87 4.95
CA ASN A 140 -11.02 -2.80 5.90
C ASN A 140 -9.87 -2.11 6.65
N ASP A 141 -9.41 -2.72 7.74
CA ASP A 141 -8.42 -2.18 8.65
C ASP A 141 -7.04 -2.08 8.01
N TRP A 142 -6.25 -1.12 8.51
CA TRP A 142 -4.89 -0.95 8.06
C TRP A 142 -3.99 -1.91 8.80
N ILE A 143 -3.12 -2.58 8.06
CA ILE A 143 -2.17 -3.54 8.61
C ILE A 143 -0.76 -3.29 8.11
N VAL A 144 0.22 -3.65 8.93
CA VAL A 144 1.61 -3.81 8.50
C VAL A 144 2.02 -5.24 8.73
N CYS A 145 2.71 -5.81 7.75
CA CYS A 145 3.13 -7.20 7.73
C CYS A 145 4.60 -7.33 7.37
N GLN A 146 5.28 -8.22 8.08
CA GLN A 146 6.64 -8.65 7.80
C GLN A 146 6.65 -10.13 7.36
N PRO A 147 7.50 -10.51 6.38
CA PRO A 147 7.60 -11.88 5.94
C PRO A 147 8.18 -12.76 7.06
N ASN A 148 7.56 -13.92 7.31
CA ASN A 148 8.02 -14.93 8.27
C ASN A 148 7.81 -16.35 7.69
N GLY A 149 8.37 -16.56 6.49
CA GLY A 149 8.20 -17.79 5.70
C GLY A 149 7.31 -17.59 4.47
N GLY A 150 6.30 -16.72 4.54
CA GLY A 150 5.48 -16.29 3.40
C GLY A 150 5.84 -14.89 2.91
N SER A 151 5.46 -14.58 1.67
CA SER A 151 5.72 -13.29 1.01
C SER A 151 4.69 -12.98 -0.08
N LEU A 152 4.01 -11.83 0.07
CA LEU A 152 3.18 -11.22 -0.98
C LEU A 152 4.03 -10.65 -2.13
N VAL A 153 5.28 -10.30 -1.85
CA VAL A 153 6.18 -9.63 -2.81
C VAL A 153 6.80 -10.61 -3.81
N THR A 154 7.03 -11.86 -3.39
CA THR A 154 7.78 -12.85 -4.18
C THR A 154 7.01 -14.14 -4.43
N LYS A 155 5.68 -14.13 -4.25
CA LYS A 155 4.81 -15.30 -4.41
C LYS A 155 5.31 -16.53 -3.63
N ILE A 156 5.44 -16.37 -2.31
CA ILE A 156 5.78 -17.47 -1.41
C ILE A 156 4.62 -17.63 -0.43
N GLU A 157 4.00 -18.81 -0.42
CA GLU A 157 2.99 -19.14 0.58
C GLU A 157 3.65 -19.39 1.93
N GLY A 158 2.99 -18.97 3.01
CA GLY A 158 3.50 -19.22 4.36
C GLY A 158 3.12 -18.15 5.36
N SER A 159 3.75 -18.25 6.53
CA SER A 159 3.45 -17.38 7.66
C SER A 159 4.01 -15.97 7.49
N MET A 160 3.36 -15.01 8.12
CA MET A 160 3.75 -13.60 8.16
C MET A 160 3.45 -13.08 9.56
N SER A 161 4.17 -12.06 9.97
CA SER A 161 3.91 -11.36 11.23
C SER A 161 3.24 -10.04 10.90
N CYS A 162 1.95 -9.92 11.19
CA CYS A 162 1.20 -8.69 10.94
C CYS A 162 0.67 -8.05 12.22
N GLN A 163 0.46 -6.75 12.14
CA GLN A 163 -0.15 -5.92 13.17
C GLN A 163 -1.23 -5.05 12.55
N ASN A 164 -2.37 -4.95 13.23
CA ASN A 164 -3.38 -3.93 12.96
C ASN A 164 -2.88 -2.58 13.46
N ILE A 165 -2.79 -1.59 12.56
CA ILE A 165 -2.30 -0.26 12.88
C ILE A 165 -3.41 0.79 12.93
N LYS A 166 -4.61 0.44 12.44
CA LYS A 166 -5.80 1.32 12.46
C LYS A 166 -7.06 0.52 12.17
N ASN A 167 -8.01 0.54 13.10
CA ASN A 167 -9.37 0.06 12.87
C ASN A 167 -10.12 1.06 11.97
N VAL A 168 -10.50 0.64 10.78
CA VAL A 168 -11.30 1.39 9.81
C VAL A 168 -12.73 0.91 9.82
N ALA A 169 -12.90 -0.42 9.83
CA ALA A 169 -14.18 -1.05 10.08
C ALA A 169 -14.40 -1.17 11.60
N THR A 170 -15.66 -1.16 12.04
CA THR A 170 -15.99 -1.17 13.48
C THR A 170 -16.49 -2.54 13.96
N ALA A 171 -16.60 -3.52 13.06
CA ALA A 171 -17.12 -4.85 13.38
C ALA A 171 -16.18 -5.66 14.29
N CYS A 172 -14.88 -5.56 14.04
CA CYS A 172 -13.82 -6.17 14.84
C CYS A 172 -12.70 -5.16 15.12
N GLY A 173 -11.94 -5.38 16.19
CA GLY A 173 -10.82 -4.50 16.55
C GLY A 173 -9.54 -5.28 16.77
N GLY A 174 -8.44 -4.83 16.16
CA GLY A 174 -7.10 -5.34 16.44
C GLY A 174 -6.76 -6.70 15.81
N VAL A 175 -7.63 -7.26 14.98
CA VAL A 175 -7.34 -8.50 14.24
C VAL A 175 -6.36 -8.19 13.10
N ALA A 176 -5.39 -9.08 12.89
CA ALA A 176 -4.45 -9.03 11.78
C ALA A 176 -4.26 -10.44 11.18
N PRO A 177 -4.04 -10.56 9.86
CA PRO A 177 -3.74 -11.84 9.24
C PRO A 177 -2.34 -12.31 9.64
N TYR A 178 -2.06 -13.61 9.51
CA TYR A 178 -0.75 -14.18 9.83
C TYR A 178 -0.23 -15.12 8.75
N ARG A 179 -0.94 -15.24 7.62
CA ARG A 179 -0.57 -16.14 6.53
C ARG A 179 -0.93 -15.57 5.18
N VAL A 180 -0.13 -15.89 4.17
CA VAL A 180 -0.44 -15.60 2.76
C VAL A 180 -0.55 -16.91 1.98
N PHE A 181 -1.57 -16.98 1.11
CA PHE A 181 -1.73 -18.03 0.11
C PHE A 181 -1.88 -17.41 -1.28
N TRP A 182 -1.69 -18.23 -2.31
CA TRP A 182 -1.72 -17.78 -3.70
C TRP A 182 -2.60 -18.69 -4.55
N TYR A 183 -3.75 -18.17 -4.96
CA TYR A 183 -4.64 -18.83 -5.89
C TYR A 183 -4.42 -18.33 -7.32
N ASN A 184 -5.03 -19.03 -8.29
CA ASN A 184 -4.93 -18.66 -9.69
C ASN A 184 -5.63 -17.34 -10.05
N ILE A 185 -6.50 -16.82 -9.18
CA ILE A 185 -7.20 -15.54 -9.38
C ILE A 185 -6.63 -14.40 -8.53
N GLY A 186 -5.74 -14.69 -7.58
CA GLY A 186 -5.08 -13.68 -6.75
C GLY A 186 -4.60 -14.19 -5.39
N PRO A 187 -3.80 -13.39 -4.66
CA PRO A 187 -3.34 -13.71 -3.32
C PRO A 187 -4.43 -13.50 -2.26
N THR A 188 -4.35 -14.26 -1.17
CA THR A 188 -5.14 -14.05 0.05
C THR A 188 -4.25 -13.83 1.26
N LEU A 189 -4.73 -13.04 2.21
CA LEU A 189 -4.19 -12.94 3.55
C LEU A 189 -5.20 -13.54 4.53
N HIS A 190 -4.75 -14.48 5.37
CA HIS A 190 -5.61 -15.22 6.28
C HIS A 190 -5.39 -14.85 7.74
N ALA A 191 -6.49 -14.75 8.48
CA ALA A 191 -6.53 -14.96 9.93
C ALA A 191 -7.15 -16.35 10.19
N SER A 192 -8.35 -16.43 10.80
CA SER A 192 -9.11 -17.69 10.87
C SER A 192 -9.59 -18.18 9.50
N SER A 193 -9.88 -17.25 8.60
CA SER A 193 -10.25 -17.42 7.19
C SER A 193 -9.74 -16.20 6.39
N TYR A 194 -10.33 -15.87 5.25
CA TYR A 194 -9.97 -14.71 4.44
C TYR A 194 -10.14 -13.40 5.21
N TYR A 195 -9.04 -12.69 5.40
CA TYR A 195 -8.99 -11.32 5.91
C TYR A 195 -8.92 -10.33 4.73
N TYR A 196 -8.05 -10.62 3.77
CA TYR A 196 -8.05 -10.02 2.44
C TYR A 196 -8.05 -11.12 1.39
N TYR A 197 -8.86 -10.98 0.36
CA TYR A 197 -8.76 -11.74 -0.88
C TYR A 197 -8.71 -10.76 -2.05
N PHE A 198 -7.57 -10.70 -2.72
CA PHE A 198 -7.39 -9.87 -3.90
C PHE A 198 -7.86 -10.62 -5.16
N ASP A 199 -9.14 -11.01 -5.16
CA ASP A 199 -9.77 -11.73 -6.28
C ASP A 199 -9.82 -10.84 -7.53
N GLY A 200 -9.12 -11.25 -8.59
CA GLY A 200 -9.11 -10.61 -9.89
C GLY A 200 -10.02 -11.27 -10.95
N HIS A 201 -11.00 -12.07 -10.55
CA HIS A 201 -11.91 -12.77 -11.45
C HIS A 201 -13.38 -12.41 -11.21
N THR A 202 -14.12 -12.15 -12.29
CA THR A 202 -15.52 -11.71 -12.26
C THR A 202 -16.51 -12.84 -12.60
N GLY A 203 -16.38 -13.99 -11.95
CA GLY A 203 -17.23 -15.16 -12.25
C GLY A 203 -17.35 -16.26 -11.20
N ASN A 204 -16.50 -16.30 -10.18
CA ASN A 204 -16.40 -17.48 -9.28
C ASN A 204 -16.50 -17.15 -7.79
N SER A 205 -15.96 -16.01 -7.34
CA SER A 205 -15.87 -15.64 -5.92
C SER A 205 -16.02 -14.12 -5.76
N TRP A 206 -15.61 -13.57 -4.62
CA TRP A 206 -15.63 -12.13 -4.36
C TRP A 206 -14.36 -11.69 -3.61
N PRO A 207 -13.95 -10.41 -3.76
CA PRO A 207 -12.73 -9.90 -3.16
C PRO A 207 -12.94 -9.59 -1.67
N THR A 208 -12.93 -10.61 -0.81
CA THR A 208 -13.12 -10.48 0.65
C THR A 208 -12.22 -9.41 1.26
N HIS A 209 -12.81 -8.55 2.09
CA HIS A 209 -12.15 -7.46 2.83
C HIS A 209 -12.67 -7.44 4.27
N ASP A 210 -12.48 -8.53 4.98
CA ASP A 210 -13.10 -8.77 6.28
C ASP A 210 -12.15 -8.43 7.45
N PRO A 211 -12.43 -7.38 8.25
CA PRO A 211 -11.61 -7.01 9.41
C PRO A 211 -11.61 -8.07 10.51
N CYS A 212 -12.58 -8.97 10.53
CA CYS A 212 -12.67 -10.07 11.48
C CYS A 212 -11.88 -11.30 11.02
N GLY A 213 -11.52 -11.36 9.72
CA GLY A 213 -10.77 -12.46 9.14
C GLY A 213 -11.50 -13.81 9.19
N LYS A 214 -12.81 -13.79 8.95
CA LYS A 214 -13.73 -14.93 8.97
C LYS A 214 -14.36 -15.23 7.61
N ASP A 215 -14.02 -14.44 6.59
CA ASP A 215 -14.65 -14.47 5.27
C ASP A 215 -16.12 -14.02 5.27
N GLU A 216 -16.41 -13.01 6.09
CA GLU A 216 -17.73 -12.44 6.27
C GLU A 216 -17.86 -11.05 5.63
N THR A 217 -19.07 -10.48 5.67
CA THR A 217 -19.36 -9.16 5.10
C THR A 217 -19.17 -8.00 6.07
N ASP A 218 -18.22 -8.11 6.99
CA ASP A 218 -17.96 -7.16 8.09
C ASP A 218 -17.15 -5.91 7.67
N TYR A 219 -16.85 -5.77 6.37
CA TYR A 219 -16.25 -4.57 5.81
C TYR A 219 -17.13 -3.32 6.02
N LYS A 220 -16.48 -2.16 6.15
CA LYS A 220 -17.18 -0.87 6.30
C LYS A 220 -18.01 -0.56 5.05
N LYS A 221 -19.30 -0.27 5.25
CA LYS A 221 -20.28 0.09 4.21
C LYS A 221 -20.35 1.60 3.98
N GLY A 222 -20.98 2.00 2.86
CA GLY A 222 -21.32 3.40 2.59
C GLY A 222 -20.11 4.30 2.36
N VAL A 223 -19.00 3.73 1.89
CA VAL A 223 -17.74 4.44 1.68
C VAL A 223 -17.70 5.01 0.26
N SER A 224 -17.32 6.28 0.13
CA SER A 224 -17.04 6.89 -1.18
C SER A 224 -15.74 6.34 -1.76
N ASN A 225 -15.75 5.94 -3.04
CA ASN A 225 -14.58 5.39 -3.74
C ASN A 225 -13.94 4.21 -2.98
N PRO A 226 -14.68 3.11 -2.78
CA PRO A 226 -14.20 1.95 -2.02
C PRO A 226 -12.97 1.34 -2.67
N GLY A 227 -11.98 0.98 -1.87
CA GLY A 227 -10.72 0.44 -2.38
C GLY A 227 -9.64 0.26 -1.32
N GLY A 228 -8.42 0.12 -1.82
CA GLY A 228 -7.25 0.01 -0.97
C GLY A 228 -5.94 0.25 -1.71
N GLN A 229 -4.87 0.26 -0.93
CA GLN A 229 -3.51 0.52 -1.35
C GLN A 229 -2.56 -0.47 -0.69
N ILE A 230 -1.56 -0.93 -1.42
CA ILE A 230 -0.43 -1.70 -0.89
C ILE A 230 0.85 -0.88 -1.05
N TYR A 231 1.62 -0.80 0.01
CA TYR A 231 2.90 -0.12 0.06
C TYR A 231 4.00 -1.09 0.47
N LEU A 232 5.23 -0.85 0.01
CA LEU A 232 6.41 -1.65 0.36
C LEU A 232 7.53 -0.81 0.97
N ARG A 233 8.29 -1.43 1.88
CA ARG A 233 9.57 -0.93 2.40
C ARG A 233 10.50 -2.04 2.93
#